data_AF-A0A2H3ARW9-F1
#
_entry.id   AF-A0A2H3ARW9-F1
#
_cell.length_a   1.000
_cell.length_b   1.000
_cell.length_c   1.000
_cell.angle_alpha   90.00
_cell.angle_beta   90.00
_cell.angle_gamma   90.00
#
_symmetry.space_group_name_H-M   'P 1'
#
loop_
_entity.id
_entity.type
_entity.pdbx_description
1 polymer ?
#
loop_
_entity_poly.entity_id
_entity_poly.type
_entity_poly.pdbx_seq_one_letter_code
_entity_poly.pdbx_strand_id
1 'polypeptide(L)'
;LPQGHRYPLWLLDPLSNLPPAYLHYGIQVGDLGYLADDGGFVYLFNVCKDAEDPINLNRVPPNFAPLTSEPSILQRLEMHDKNSTITTSAVEQKSIGFDVSAEAPTVPAGLGVCCGFEFTSSSEQAAVLVLPDGSERYDCASLDMFEEYATTNAHSWYKYVNGPGQGRQIRNGMLYLVTGCDKCHSW
;
A
#
# COMPACT_ATOMS: atom_id res chain seq x y z
N LEU A 1 -12.53 0.05 7.59
CA LEU A 1 -12.74 0.51 6.19
C LEU A 1 -13.95 -0.21 5.60
N PRO A 2 -14.82 0.45 4.82
CA PRO A 2 -16.20 0.02 4.60
C PRO A 2 -16.38 -1.27 3.79
N GLN A 3 -15.32 -1.89 3.25
CA GLN A 3 -15.43 -3.08 2.41
C GLN A 3 -14.55 -4.26 2.83
N GLY A 4 -13.70 -4.15 3.85
CA GLY A 4 -12.93 -5.29 4.39
C GLY A 4 -11.92 -5.97 3.44
N HIS A 5 -11.78 -5.53 2.19
CA HIS A 5 -10.98 -6.23 1.17
C HIS A 5 -9.51 -5.76 1.06
N ARG A 6 -9.06 -4.77 1.85
CA ARG A 6 -7.69 -4.23 1.77
C ARG A 6 -7.19 -3.75 3.15
N TYR A 7 -5.88 -3.83 3.38
CA TYR A 7 -5.23 -3.37 4.61
C TYR A 7 -4.70 -1.94 4.42
N PRO A 8 -5.13 -0.96 5.23
CA PRO A 8 -4.49 0.34 5.26
C PRO A 8 -3.12 0.20 5.93
N LEU A 9 -2.08 0.69 5.26
CA LEU A 9 -0.73 0.69 5.79
C LEU A 9 -0.42 2.08 6.33
N TRP A 10 -0.32 2.17 7.65
CA TRP A 10 -0.16 3.43 8.38
C TRP A 10 1.29 3.85 8.56
N LEU A 11 2.23 2.91 8.36
CA LEU A 11 3.67 3.14 8.43
C LEU A 11 4.27 2.85 7.06
N LEU A 12 4.62 3.92 6.34
CA LEU A 12 5.37 3.85 5.09
C LEU A 12 6.88 3.97 5.32
N ASP A 13 7.30 4.19 6.58
CA ASP A 13 8.70 4.46 6.89
C ASP A 13 9.53 3.21 6.60
N PRO A 14 10.48 3.28 5.66
CA PRO A 14 11.20 2.10 5.25
C PRO A 14 12.04 1.61 6.41
N LEU A 15 11.75 0.39 6.88
CA LEU A 15 12.68 -0.34 7.73
C LEU A 15 14.05 -0.27 7.04
N SER A 16 15.08 0.12 7.82
CA SER A 16 16.43 0.45 7.34
C SER A 16 17.18 -0.71 6.65
N ASN A 17 16.52 -1.86 6.47
CA ASN A 17 17.03 -3.07 5.86
C ASN A 17 16.40 -3.39 4.49
N LEU A 18 15.61 -2.51 3.88
CA LEU A 18 15.04 -2.74 2.54
C LEU A 18 16.09 -2.55 1.42
N PRO A 19 16.00 -3.30 0.30
CA PRO A 19 16.86 -3.07 -0.86
C PRO A 19 16.68 -1.63 -1.37
N PRO A 20 17.77 -0.91 -1.73
CA PRO A 20 17.65 0.46 -2.27
C PRO A 20 16.71 0.55 -3.48
N ALA A 21 16.72 -0.47 -4.36
CA ALA A 21 15.82 -0.55 -5.50
C ALA A 21 14.34 -0.63 -5.10
N TYR A 22 14.03 -1.24 -3.94
CA TYR A 22 12.67 -1.36 -3.44
C TYR A 22 12.14 -0.04 -2.86
N LEU A 23 13.01 0.79 -2.27
CA LEU A 23 12.65 2.10 -1.72
C LEU A 23 12.05 3.04 -2.76
N HIS A 24 12.42 2.90 -4.03
CA HIS A 24 11.92 3.75 -5.10
C HIS A 24 10.46 3.44 -5.48
N TYR A 25 10.08 2.17 -5.43
CA TYR A 25 8.77 1.70 -5.91
C TYR A 25 7.79 1.41 -4.78
N GLY A 26 8.30 1.13 -3.57
CA GLY A 26 7.51 0.66 -2.44
C GLY A 26 6.81 -0.66 -2.72
N ILE A 27 5.67 -0.85 -2.06
CA ILE A 27 4.86 -2.06 -2.16
C ILE A 27 4.34 -2.26 -3.59
N GLN A 28 4.42 -3.49 -4.07
CA GLN A 28 4.06 -3.89 -5.42
C GLN A 28 3.28 -5.20 -5.41
N VAL A 29 2.51 -5.43 -6.48
CA VAL A 29 1.93 -6.74 -6.76
C VAL A 29 3.06 -7.78 -6.84
N GLY A 30 2.86 -8.92 -6.16
CA GLY A 30 3.85 -9.98 -6.01
C GLY A 30 4.69 -9.90 -4.75
N ASP A 31 4.63 -8.81 -3.99
CA ASP A 31 5.37 -8.73 -2.74
C ASP A 31 4.83 -9.73 -1.72
N LEU A 32 5.73 -10.58 -1.23
CA LEU A 32 5.49 -11.42 -0.06
C LEU A 32 6.02 -10.70 1.17
N GLY A 33 5.22 -10.66 2.22
CA GLY A 33 5.59 -10.04 3.48
C GLY A 33 4.72 -10.49 4.64
N TYR A 34 4.86 -9.81 5.77
CA TYR A 34 4.00 -9.98 6.94
C TYR A 34 3.71 -8.63 7.57
N LEU A 35 2.62 -8.53 8.34
CA LEU A 35 2.32 -7.34 9.12
C LEU A 35 3.04 -7.42 10.47
N ALA A 36 3.81 -6.38 10.81
CA ALA A 36 4.38 -6.20 12.13
C ALA A 36 3.30 -5.75 13.13
N ASP A 37 3.62 -5.82 14.43
CA ASP A 37 2.68 -5.48 15.51
C ASP A 37 2.25 -4.00 15.48
N ASP A 38 3.04 -3.14 14.85
CA ASP A 38 2.74 -1.72 14.62
C ASP A 38 1.86 -1.47 13.37
N GLY A 39 1.49 -2.54 12.64
CA GLY A 39 0.71 -2.48 11.41
C GLY A 39 1.51 -2.19 10.15
N GLY A 40 2.84 -2.09 10.24
CA GLY A 40 3.73 -1.93 9.10
C GLY A 40 3.85 -3.22 8.28
N PHE A 41 3.90 -3.10 6.95
CA PHE A 41 4.17 -4.23 6.07
C PHE A 41 5.68 -4.47 5.97
N VAL A 42 6.13 -5.64 6.42
CA VAL A 42 7.53 -6.06 6.34
C VAL A 42 7.74 -6.89 5.08
N TYR A 43 8.42 -6.30 4.11
CA TYR A 43 8.78 -6.94 2.84
C TYR A 43 9.82 -8.06 3.03
N LEU A 44 9.58 -9.19 2.35
CA LEU A 44 10.51 -10.33 2.28
C LEU A 44 11.15 -10.43 0.89
N PHE A 45 10.36 -10.70 -0.14
CA PHE A 45 10.77 -10.78 -1.55
C PHE A 45 9.53 -10.67 -2.47
N ASN A 46 9.73 -10.41 -3.75
CA ASN A 46 8.66 -10.35 -4.76
C ASN A 46 8.62 -11.65 -5.59
N VAL A 47 7.48 -12.33 -5.64
CA VAL A 47 7.34 -13.62 -6.34
C VAL A 47 7.39 -13.52 -7.87
N CYS A 48 7.18 -12.33 -8.43
CA CYS A 48 7.16 -12.08 -9.87
C CYS A 48 8.53 -11.66 -10.42
N LYS A 49 9.53 -11.43 -9.55
CA LYS A 49 10.89 -11.05 -9.93
C LYS A 49 11.84 -12.22 -9.79
N ASP A 50 12.86 -12.28 -10.65
CA ASP A 50 13.90 -13.30 -10.58
C ASP A 50 14.68 -13.24 -9.25
N ALA A 51 15.39 -14.32 -8.90
CA ALA A 51 16.22 -14.36 -7.69
C ALA A 51 17.37 -13.34 -7.74
N GLU A 52 17.85 -13.05 -8.95
CA GLU A 52 18.94 -12.14 -9.25
C GLU A 52 18.48 -10.67 -9.36
N ASP A 53 17.17 -10.40 -9.34
CA ASP A 53 16.65 -9.04 -9.32
C ASP A 53 17.15 -8.32 -8.06
N PRO A 54 17.59 -7.04 -8.17
CA PRO A 54 18.02 -6.26 -7.02
C PRO A 54 17.06 -6.24 -5.82
N ILE A 55 15.75 -6.38 -6.02
CA ILE A 55 14.77 -6.39 -4.93
C ILE A 55 14.66 -7.77 -4.23
N ASN A 56 15.11 -8.84 -4.89
CA ASN A 56 15.05 -10.22 -4.41
C ASN A 56 16.41 -10.79 -4.00
N LEU A 57 17.50 -10.12 -4.39
CA LEU A 57 18.85 -10.59 -4.19
C LEU A 57 19.10 -10.98 -2.72
N ASN A 58 19.51 -12.23 -2.51
CA ASN A 58 19.77 -12.84 -1.19
C ASN A 58 18.56 -12.93 -0.24
N ARG A 59 17.32 -12.87 -0.75
CA ARG A 59 16.09 -12.89 0.07
C ARG A 59 15.16 -14.08 -0.21
N VAL A 60 15.35 -14.76 -1.33
CA VAL A 60 14.45 -15.83 -1.76
C VAL A 60 14.86 -17.19 -1.20
N PRO A 61 13.91 -18.14 -1.04
CA PRO A 61 14.21 -19.51 -0.66
C PRO A 61 15.11 -20.25 -1.65
N PRO A 62 15.81 -21.32 -1.23
CA PRO A 62 16.46 -22.25 -2.14
C PRO A 62 15.47 -22.82 -3.15
N ASN A 63 15.86 -22.89 -4.43
CA ASN A 63 15.01 -23.32 -5.55
C ASN A 63 13.80 -22.41 -5.82
N PHE A 64 13.87 -21.14 -5.43
CA PHE A 64 12.87 -20.17 -5.83
C PHE A 64 12.77 -20.10 -7.36
N ALA A 65 11.54 -20.20 -7.87
CA ALA A 65 11.22 -20.04 -9.27
C ALA A 65 10.14 -18.96 -9.37
N PRO A 66 10.39 -17.84 -10.08
CA PRO A 66 9.45 -16.73 -10.13
C PRO A 66 8.17 -17.11 -10.87
N LEU A 67 7.06 -16.48 -10.47
CA LEU A 67 5.79 -16.53 -11.20
C LEU A 67 5.94 -15.74 -12.50
N THR A 68 6.45 -16.41 -13.54
CA THR A 68 6.94 -15.81 -14.80
C THR A 68 5.91 -15.75 -15.92
N SER A 69 4.69 -16.21 -15.69
CA SER A 69 3.60 -15.98 -16.65
C SER A 69 3.19 -14.52 -16.52
N GLU A 70 3.86 -13.63 -17.29
CA GLU A 70 3.58 -12.18 -17.44
C GLU A 70 2.32 -11.78 -16.70
N PRO A 71 2.40 -11.55 -15.37
CA PRO A 71 1.21 -11.30 -14.59
C PRO A 71 0.73 -9.98 -15.14
N SER A 72 -0.34 -10.02 -15.92
CA SER A 72 -0.83 -8.83 -16.58
C SER A 72 -1.29 -7.92 -15.45
N ILE A 73 -0.44 -6.99 -15.02
CA ILE A 73 -0.80 -6.06 -13.95
C ILE A 73 -1.79 -5.12 -14.60
N LEU A 74 -3.03 -5.18 -14.14
CA LEU A 74 -4.04 -4.22 -14.52
C LEU A 74 -3.74 -2.93 -13.75
N GLN A 75 -3.05 -2.02 -14.42
CA GLN A 75 -2.89 -0.66 -13.93
C GLN A 75 -4.14 0.14 -14.28
N ARG A 76 -4.77 0.71 -13.25
CA ARG A 76 -5.79 1.74 -13.39
C ARG A 76 -5.20 3.05 -12.89
N LEU A 77 -4.90 3.94 -13.84
CA LEU A 77 -4.26 5.23 -13.59
C LEU A 77 -5.12 6.16 -12.71
N GLU A 78 -6.44 5.97 -12.69
CA GLU A 78 -7.35 6.77 -11.87
C GLU A 78 -8.28 5.84 -11.08
N MET A 79 -7.93 5.58 -9.83
CA MET A 79 -8.78 4.85 -8.88
C MET A 79 -9.58 5.80 -7.99
N HIS A 80 -8.92 6.86 -7.53
CA HIS A 80 -9.53 7.90 -6.72
C HIS A 80 -9.20 9.27 -7.34
N ASP A 81 -10.23 10.10 -7.46
CA ASP A 81 -10.12 11.44 -8.04
C ASP A 81 -9.23 12.35 -7.18
N LYS A 82 -8.67 13.39 -7.81
CA LYS A 82 -7.96 14.45 -7.10
C LYS A 82 -8.88 15.13 -6.09
N ASN A 83 -8.31 15.46 -4.94
CA ASN A 83 -9.03 16.04 -3.79
C ASN A 83 -10.16 15.15 -3.25
N SER A 84 -10.15 13.86 -3.56
CA SER A 84 -11.08 12.92 -2.95
C SER A 84 -10.65 12.59 -1.52
N THR A 85 -11.57 12.04 -0.74
CA THR A 85 -11.28 11.58 0.61
C THR A 85 -11.78 10.16 0.79
N ILE A 86 -10.93 9.29 1.32
CA ILE A 86 -11.30 7.97 1.79
C ILE A 86 -11.53 8.07 3.28
N THR A 87 -12.77 7.84 3.71
CA THR A 87 -13.13 7.92 5.12
C THR A 87 -13.71 6.61 5.63
N THR A 88 -13.62 6.41 6.95
CA THR A 88 -14.49 5.45 7.63
C THR A 88 -15.96 5.87 7.50
N SER A 89 -16.87 4.90 7.42
CA SER A 89 -18.32 5.15 7.23
C SER A 89 -18.97 6.03 8.30
N ALA A 90 -18.32 6.25 9.45
CA ALA A 90 -18.80 7.11 10.53
C ALA A 90 -18.39 8.59 10.41
N VAL A 91 -17.63 8.95 9.37
CA VAL A 91 -17.14 10.32 9.14
C VAL A 91 -17.98 11.03 8.08
N GLU A 92 -18.51 12.18 8.46
CA GLU A 92 -19.10 13.17 7.57
C GLU A 92 -18.03 14.17 7.12
N GLN A 93 -18.00 14.48 5.83
CA GLN A 93 -17.08 15.46 5.24
C GLN A 93 -17.87 16.70 4.81
N LYS A 94 -17.35 17.88 5.15
CA LYS A 94 -17.83 19.17 4.68
C LYS A 94 -16.69 19.94 3.99
N SER A 95 -16.91 20.35 2.74
CA SER A 95 -16.01 21.25 2.05
C SER A 95 -16.23 22.68 2.52
N ILE A 96 -15.19 23.34 3.01
CA ILE A 96 -15.23 24.76 3.38
C ILE A 96 -14.50 25.54 2.27
N GLY A 97 -15.29 26.31 1.50
CA GLY A 97 -14.73 27.35 0.63
C GLY A 97 -14.65 28.65 1.39
N PHE A 98 -13.44 29.17 1.63
CA PHE A 98 -13.27 30.56 2.04
C PHE A 98 -13.18 31.44 0.80
N ASP A 99 -14.30 32.10 0.48
CA ASP A 99 -14.30 33.21 -0.46
C ASP A 99 -13.84 34.45 0.33
N VAL A 100 -12.71 35.05 -0.05
CA VAL A 100 -12.29 36.32 0.54
C VAL A 100 -13.25 37.38 0.03
N SER A 101 -14.33 37.61 0.77
CA SER A 101 -15.27 38.69 0.47
C SER A 101 -14.49 40.01 0.51
N ALA A 102 -14.51 40.72 -0.61
CA ALA A 102 -13.74 41.93 -0.86
C ALA A 102 -14.30 43.12 -0.05
N GLU A 103 -14.17 43.10 1.28
CA GLU A 103 -14.44 44.26 2.15
C GLU A 103 -13.42 44.44 3.29
N ALA A 104 -12.20 43.90 3.14
CA ALA A 104 -11.06 44.30 3.95
C ALA A 104 -10.15 45.23 3.12
N PRO A 105 -9.91 46.49 3.55
CA PRO A 105 -8.98 47.34 2.83
C PRO A 105 -7.57 46.78 2.99
N THR A 106 -6.90 46.56 1.85
CA THR A 106 -5.49 46.18 1.70
C THR A 106 -5.09 44.77 2.16
N VAL A 107 -5.36 43.78 1.30
CA VAL A 107 -4.51 42.57 1.22
C VAL A 107 -3.97 42.49 -0.20
N PRO A 108 -2.66 42.32 -0.43
CA PRO A 108 -2.08 42.31 -1.77
C PRO A 108 -2.71 41.20 -2.63
N ALA A 109 -2.96 41.49 -3.91
CA ALA A 109 -3.45 40.53 -4.89
C ALA A 109 -2.48 39.33 -4.97
N GLY A 110 -2.85 38.23 -4.34
CA GLY A 110 -2.01 37.04 -4.21
C GLY A 110 -2.52 35.96 -3.25
N LEU A 111 -3.59 36.21 -2.48
CA LEU A 111 -4.20 35.15 -1.66
C LEU A 111 -5.13 34.30 -2.54
N GLY A 112 -4.65 33.12 -2.91
CA GLY A 112 -5.45 32.08 -3.55
C GLY A 112 -6.60 31.64 -2.65
N VAL A 113 -7.67 31.13 -3.28
CA VAL A 113 -8.78 30.47 -2.59
C VAL A 113 -8.22 29.33 -1.74
N CYS A 114 -8.35 29.43 -0.41
CA CYS A 114 -8.05 28.32 0.48
C CYS A 114 -9.28 27.41 0.55
N CYS A 115 -9.19 26.24 -0.09
CA CYS A 115 -10.15 25.16 0.09
C CYS A 115 -9.71 24.32 1.30
N GLY A 116 -10.55 24.26 2.34
CA GLY A 116 -10.33 23.44 3.53
C GLY A 116 -11.34 22.30 3.62
N PHE A 117 -10.96 21.22 4.31
CA PHE A 117 -11.86 20.13 4.64
C PHE A 117 -12.15 20.14 6.14
N GLU A 118 -13.43 20.00 6.49
CA GLU A 118 -13.86 19.73 7.87
C GLU A 118 -14.44 18.32 7.93
N PHE A 119 -13.99 17.55 8.92
CA PHE A 119 -14.42 16.18 9.14
C PHE A 119 -15.06 16.07 10.51
N THR A 120 -16.24 15.47 10.58
CA THR A 120 -16.94 15.19 11.83
C THR A 120 -17.18 13.69 11.94
N SER A 121 -16.75 13.08 13.05
CA SER A 121 -16.96 11.65 13.29
C SER A 121 -17.98 11.45 14.41
N SER A 122 -18.90 10.51 14.20
CA SER A 122 -19.81 10.01 15.23
C SER A 122 -19.23 8.87 16.08
N SER A 123 -18.02 8.40 15.72
CA SER A 123 -17.32 7.27 16.34
C SER A 123 -16.05 7.73 17.06
N GLU A 124 -15.70 7.04 18.16
CA GLU A 124 -14.43 7.20 18.89
C GLU A 124 -13.20 6.82 18.04
N GLN A 125 -13.40 5.98 17.02
CA GLN A 125 -12.37 5.60 16.06
C GLN A 125 -12.80 6.04 14.66
N ALA A 126 -11.96 6.87 14.03
CA ALA A 126 -12.16 7.39 12.69
C ALA A 126 -10.82 7.43 11.96
N ALA A 127 -10.87 7.18 10.65
CA ALA A 127 -9.75 7.37 9.76
C ALA A 127 -10.19 8.23 8.58
N VAL A 128 -9.36 9.21 8.24
CA VAL A 128 -9.54 10.11 7.11
C VAL A 128 -8.23 10.11 6.33
N LEU A 129 -8.32 9.80 5.04
CA LEU A 129 -7.22 9.88 4.11
C LEU A 129 -7.63 10.82 2.98
N VAL A 130 -6.99 11.99 2.89
CA VAL A 130 -7.20 12.95 1.81
C VAL A 130 -6.23 12.63 0.70
N LEU A 131 -6.67 12.65 -0.55
CA LEU A 131 -5.84 12.34 -1.72
C LEU A 131 -5.79 13.56 -2.64
N PRO A 132 -4.92 14.56 -2.38
CA PRO A 132 -4.85 15.78 -3.19
C PRO A 132 -4.61 15.48 -4.67
N ASP A 133 -3.69 14.56 -4.96
CA ASP A 133 -3.34 14.15 -6.31
C ASP A 133 -4.10 12.91 -6.82
N GLY A 134 -5.03 12.39 -6.02
CA GLY A 134 -5.73 11.13 -6.31
C GLY A 134 -4.86 9.90 -6.06
N SER A 135 -5.24 8.77 -6.66
CA SER A 135 -4.47 7.53 -6.55
C SER A 135 -4.57 6.66 -7.78
N GLU A 136 -3.52 5.87 -7.99
CA GLU A 136 -3.44 4.81 -8.98
C GLU A 136 -3.70 3.46 -8.31
N ARG A 137 -4.37 2.53 -9.01
CA ARG A 137 -4.55 1.14 -8.57
C ARG A 137 -3.78 0.19 -9.45
N TYR A 138 -3.16 -0.79 -8.81
CA TYR A 138 -2.46 -1.89 -9.44
C TYR A 138 -3.05 -3.18 -8.92
N ASP A 139 -3.65 -4.00 -9.79
CA ASP A 139 -4.16 -5.32 -9.42
C ASP A 139 -3.54 -6.39 -10.34
N CYS A 140 -3.34 -7.61 -9.84
CA CYS A 140 -3.04 -8.75 -10.70
C CYS A 140 -4.26 -9.12 -11.56
N ALA A 141 -4.07 -9.37 -12.86
CA ALA A 141 -5.17 -9.84 -13.71
C ALA A 141 -5.68 -11.24 -13.32
N SER A 142 -4.78 -12.11 -12.87
CA SER A 142 -5.07 -13.53 -12.64
C SER A 142 -4.85 -13.88 -11.17
N LEU A 143 -5.86 -13.62 -10.32
CA LEU A 143 -5.80 -13.92 -8.90
C LEU A 143 -5.55 -15.42 -8.64
N ASP A 144 -6.19 -16.29 -9.43
CA ASP A 144 -6.07 -17.74 -9.33
C ASP A 144 -4.63 -18.22 -9.45
N MET A 145 -3.82 -17.56 -10.29
CA MET A 145 -2.40 -17.91 -10.45
C MET A 145 -1.58 -17.57 -9.21
N PHE A 146 -1.88 -16.45 -8.57
CA PHE A 146 -1.23 -16.06 -7.31
C PHE A 146 -1.65 -17.00 -6.18
N GLU A 147 -2.93 -17.39 -6.14
CA GLU A 147 -3.44 -18.34 -5.15
C GLU A 147 -2.82 -19.73 -5.30
N GLU A 148 -2.75 -20.26 -6.52
CA GLU A 148 -2.13 -21.56 -6.81
C GLU A 148 -0.63 -21.54 -6.47
N TYR A 149 0.06 -20.47 -6.88
CA TYR A 149 1.48 -20.29 -6.59
C TYR A 149 1.74 -20.18 -5.08
N ALA A 150 0.93 -19.41 -4.36
CA ALA A 150 1.01 -19.30 -2.90
C ALA A 150 0.74 -20.64 -2.22
N THR A 151 -0.31 -21.35 -2.63
CA THR A 151 -0.66 -22.67 -2.05
C THR A 151 0.46 -23.68 -2.23
N THR A 152 1.08 -23.69 -3.41
CA THR A 152 2.17 -24.61 -3.75
C THR A 152 3.44 -24.30 -2.95
N ASN A 153 3.73 -23.02 -2.70
CA ASN A 153 5.01 -22.59 -2.13
C ASN A 153 4.95 -22.17 -0.66
N ALA A 154 3.78 -21.93 -0.07
CA ALA A 154 3.64 -21.39 1.29
C ALA A 154 4.44 -22.18 2.33
N HIS A 155 4.44 -23.51 2.22
CA HIS A 155 5.20 -24.36 3.14
C HIS A 155 6.71 -24.15 3.04
N SER A 156 7.25 -23.98 1.83
CA SER A 156 8.68 -23.72 1.63
C SER A 156 9.06 -22.32 2.13
N TRP A 157 8.17 -21.33 1.93
CA TRP A 157 8.34 -19.98 2.45
C TRP A 157 8.42 -19.97 3.97
N TYR A 158 7.46 -20.59 4.66
CA TYR A 158 7.48 -20.70 6.12
C TYR A 158 8.74 -21.38 6.65
N LYS A 159 9.16 -22.48 6.02
CA LYS A 159 10.40 -23.16 6.39
C LYS A 159 11.63 -22.27 6.22
N TYR A 160 11.68 -21.49 5.15
CA TYR A 160 12.81 -20.61 4.86
C TYR A 160 12.86 -19.43 5.83
N VAL A 161 11.77 -18.67 5.98
CA VAL A 161 11.74 -17.45 6.78
C VAL A 161 11.84 -17.71 8.29
N ASN A 162 11.39 -18.89 8.75
CA ASN A 162 11.53 -19.30 10.15
C ASN A 162 12.77 -20.18 10.40
N GLY A 163 13.48 -20.58 9.34
CA GLY A 163 14.63 -21.45 9.42
C GLY A 163 15.87 -20.77 10.01
N PRO A 164 16.97 -21.54 10.23
CA PRO A 164 18.17 -21.10 10.94
C PRO A 164 18.95 -19.94 10.29
N GLY A 165 18.59 -19.50 9.08
CA GLY A 165 19.19 -18.34 8.43
C GLY A 165 18.42 -17.02 8.60
N GLN A 166 17.13 -17.08 8.93
CA GLN A 166 16.25 -15.90 8.96
C GLN A 166 15.60 -15.72 10.34
N GLY A 167 15.17 -16.81 10.99
CA GLY A 167 14.73 -16.80 12.40
C GLY A 167 13.52 -15.92 12.71
N ARG A 168 12.64 -15.62 11.74
CA ARG A 168 11.58 -14.60 11.90
C ARG A 168 10.40 -15.02 12.78
N GLN A 169 10.24 -16.32 13.08
CA GLN A 169 9.18 -16.86 13.92
C GLN A 169 7.75 -16.46 13.49
N ILE A 170 7.52 -16.30 12.19
CA ILE A 170 6.23 -15.93 11.59
C ILE A 170 5.24 -17.10 11.76
N ARG A 171 4.08 -16.81 12.36
CA ARG A 171 3.01 -17.79 12.58
C ARG A 171 2.31 -18.13 11.27
N ASN A 172 1.75 -19.34 11.20
CA ASN A 172 0.91 -19.74 10.06
C ASN A 172 -0.28 -18.76 9.92
N GLY A 173 -0.61 -18.38 8.70
CA GLY A 173 -1.63 -17.38 8.37
C GLY A 173 -1.17 -15.92 8.45
N MET A 174 0.09 -15.65 8.79
CA MET A 174 0.64 -14.28 8.88
C MET A 174 1.48 -13.86 7.66
N LEU A 175 1.68 -14.73 6.68
CA LEU A 175 2.26 -14.33 5.40
C LEU A 175 1.18 -13.75 4.50
N TYR A 176 1.47 -12.61 3.90
CA TYR A 176 0.59 -11.90 2.99
C TYR A 176 1.30 -11.80 1.63
N LEU A 177 0.61 -12.23 0.58
CA LEU A 177 1.01 -12.01 -0.80
C LEU A 177 0.18 -10.87 -1.37
N VAL A 178 0.85 -9.81 -1.82
CA VAL A 178 0.19 -8.63 -2.38
C VAL A 178 -0.30 -8.93 -3.78
N THR A 179 -1.62 -8.92 -3.95
CA THR A 179 -2.30 -9.13 -5.24
C THR A 179 -2.84 -7.84 -5.83
N GLY A 180 -2.92 -6.78 -5.02
CA GLY A 180 -3.27 -5.44 -5.47
C GLY A 180 -2.86 -4.36 -4.46
N CYS A 181 -2.62 -3.15 -4.95
CA CYS A 181 -2.29 -1.99 -4.13
C CYS A 181 -2.79 -0.68 -4.77
N ASP A 182 -3.09 0.29 -3.91
CA ASP A 182 -3.37 1.66 -4.31
C ASP A 182 -2.17 2.53 -3.93
N LYS A 183 -1.71 3.37 -4.85
CA LYS A 183 -0.59 4.29 -4.64
C LYS A 183 -1.03 5.72 -4.83
N CYS A 184 -0.58 6.60 -3.95
CA CYS A 184 -0.79 8.04 -4.05
C CYS A 184 0.56 8.75 -3.95
N HIS A 185 0.68 9.90 -4.62
CA HIS A 185 1.88 10.73 -4.59
C HIS A 185 1.87 11.74 -3.42
N SER A 186 0.69 12.03 -2.88
CA SER A 186 0.45 12.89 -1.74
C SER A 186 -0.74 12.38 -0.92
N TRP A 187 -0.66 12.54 0.40
CA TRP A 187 -1.71 12.17 1.37
C TRP A 187 -1.65 13.03 2.62
#